data_AF-A0AAW9SRN5-F1
#
_entry.id   AF-A0AAW9SRN5-F1
#
_cell.length_a   1.000
_cell.length_b   1.000
_cell.length_c   1.000
_cell.angle_alpha   90.00
_cell.angle_beta   90.00
_cell.angle_gamma   90.00
#
_symmetry.space_group_name_H-M   'P 1'
#
loop_
_entity.id
_entity.type
_entity.pdbx_description
1 polymer ?
#
loop_
_entity_poly.entity_id
_entity_poly.type
_entity_poly.pdbx_seq_one_letter_code
_entity_poly.pdbx_strand_id
1 'polypeptide(L)'
;MGDPAPCDRPGPGPRAEFTTLLQEDLSEPDFLAQVAGHSFVLCVEGGGVDPSPKAWQALEQGAIPIIRSHSLAAAYARLPVVIVPDWAPGHITPAALALWRAQRAPQFAEGPARQKLLHRLSLDFWWGEILAAWEEAQVDGDVSHAKQFQVKH
;
A
#
# COMPACT_ATOMS: atom_id res chain seq x y z
N MET A 1 21.31 3.95 -18.62
CA MET A 1 20.03 3.79 -17.91
C MET A 1 18.97 3.75 -19.00
N GLY A 2 18.52 2.56 -19.38
CA GLY A 2 17.52 2.41 -20.44
C GLY A 2 16.16 2.88 -19.93
N ASP A 3 15.40 3.58 -20.76
CA ASP A 3 14.02 3.96 -20.47
C ASP A 3 13.23 2.68 -20.13
N PRO A 4 12.52 2.60 -18.99
CA PRO A 4 11.79 1.39 -18.61
C PRO A 4 10.75 1.03 -19.67
N ALA A 5 10.50 -0.26 -19.85
CA ALA A 5 9.66 -0.77 -20.93
C ALA A 5 8.23 -0.21 -20.83
N PRO A 6 7.46 -0.15 -21.94
CA PRO A 6 6.11 0.43 -21.94
C PRO A 6 5.13 -0.18 -20.93
N CYS A 7 5.38 -1.40 -20.45
CA CYS A 7 4.62 -2.10 -19.41
C CYS A 7 4.94 -1.62 -17.98
N ASP A 8 6.02 -0.87 -17.79
CA ASP A 8 6.51 -0.43 -16.47
C ASP A 8 5.93 0.92 -16.05
N ARG A 9 5.32 1.67 -16.98
CA ARG A 9 4.63 2.92 -16.67
C ARG A 9 3.11 2.72 -16.70
N PRO A 10 2.37 3.12 -15.66
CA PRO A 10 0.91 3.06 -15.63
C PRO A 10 0.24 4.12 -16.51
N GLY A 11 0.88 4.51 -17.61
CA GLY A 11 0.46 5.58 -18.51
C GLY A 11 -0.98 5.41 -19.03
N PRO A 12 -1.56 6.51 -19.55
CA PRO A 12 -3.00 6.67 -19.77
C PRO A 12 -3.60 5.54 -20.62
N GLY A 13 -2.93 5.13 -21.71
CA GLY A 13 -3.27 3.92 -22.48
C GLY A 13 -4.79 3.65 -22.60
N PRO A 14 -5.24 2.39 -22.47
CA PRO A 14 -6.66 2.03 -22.43
C PRO A 14 -7.42 2.47 -21.16
N ARG A 15 -6.77 3.12 -20.19
CA ARG A 15 -7.32 3.43 -18.86
C ARG A 15 -7.67 4.90 -18.67
N ALA A 16 -7.35 5.74 -19.66
CA ALA A 16 -7.56 7.18 -19.62
C ALA A 16 -9.02 7.56 -19.38
N GLU A 17 -9.96 6.71 -19.80
CA GLU A 17 -11.41 6.93 -19.63
C GLU A 17 -11.87 6.90 -18.17
N PHE A 18 -11.11 6.27 -17.27
CA PHE A 18 -11.46 6.10 -15.86
C PHE A 18 -10.33 6.47 -14.88
N THR A 19 -9.28 7.15 -15.37
CA THR A 19 -8.10 7.52 -14.58
C THR A 19 -7.81 9.02 -14.72
N THR A 20 -7.65 9.71 -13.59
CA THR A 20 -7.13 11.07 -13.56
C THR A 20 -5.61 11.04 -13.61
N LEU A 21 -5.02 11.64 -14.65
CA LEU A 21 -3.57 11.83 -14.76
C LEU A 21 -3.21 13.26 -14.39
N LEU A 22 -2.38 13.42 -13.37
CA LEU A 22 -1.81 14.72 -13.02
C LEU A 22 -0.65 15.02 -13.98
N GLN A 23 -0.74 16.16 -14.68
CA GLN A 23 0.28 16.61 -15.63
C GLN A 23 1.29 17.57 -14.98
N GLU A 24 0.95 18.12 -13.83
CA GLU A 24 1.73 19.08 -13.06
C GLU A 24 1.84 18.63 -11.61
N ASP A 25 2.87 19.13 -10.93
CA ASP A 25 3.06 18.89 -9.51
C ASP A 25 1.97 19.62 -8.71
N LEU A 26 1.34 18.89 -7.80
CA LEU A 26 0.35 19.44 -6.88
C LEU A 26 1.00 19.81 -5.55
N SER A 27 0.42 20.82 -4.89
CA SER A 27 0.67 21.00 -3.46
C SER A 27 0.17 19.76 -2.70
N GLU A 28 0.73 19.48 -1.52
CA GLU A 28 0.28 18.35 -0.71
C GLU A 28 -1.23 18.42 -0.37
N PRO A 29 -1.81 19.56 0.04
CA PRO A 29 -3.26 19.67 0.25
C PRO A 29 -4.09 19.35 -1.01
N ASP A 30 -3.67 19.84 -2.18
CA ASP A 30 -4.39 19.58 -3.43
C ASP A 30 -4.28 18.11 -3.83
N PHE A 31 -3.11 17.50 -3.61
CA PHE A 31 -2.92 16.07 -3.81
C PHE A 31 -3.85 15.25 -2.89
N LEU A 32 -3.91 15.55 -1.60
CA LEU A 32 -4.77 14.83 -0.66
C LEU A 32 -6.26 15.01 -1.02
N ALA A 33 -6.67 16.20 -1.44
CA ALA A 33 -8.03 16.45 -1.92
C ALA A 33 -8.35 15.62 -3.17
N GLN A 34 -7.42 15.51 -4.12
CA GLN A 34 -7.57 14.64 -5.28
C GLN A 34 -7.71 13.18 -4.85
N VAL A 35 -6.85 12.69 -3.95
CA VAL A 35 -6.91 11.32 -3.45
C VAL A 35 -8.26 11.01 -2.81
N ALA A 36 -8.76 11.89 -1.95
CA ALA A 36 -10.06 11.70 -1.28
C ALA A 36 -11.25 11.63 -2.26
N GLY A 37 -11.11 12.24 -3.44
CA GLY A 37 -12.11 12.18 -4.52
C GLY A 37 -12.10 10.86 -5.30
N HIS A 38 -11.12 9.98 -5.10
CA HIS A 38 -10.95 8.76 -5.89
C HIS A 38 -11.12 7.49 -5.04
N SER A 39 -11.72 6.46 -5.65
CA SER A 39 -11.86 5.15 -5.01
C SER A 39 -10.54 4.40 -4.90
N PHE A 40 -9.61 4.67 -5.83
CA PHE A 40 -8.35 3.96 -5.98
C PHE A 40 -7.23 4.94 -6.29
N VAL A 41 -6.03 4.61 -5.81
CA VAL A 41 -4.79 5.33 -6.16
C VAL A 41 -3.75 4.33 -6.63
N LEU A 42 -3.13 4.60 -7.78
CA LEU A 42 -1.98 3.82 -8.25
C LEU A 42 -0.74 4.24 -7.45
N CYS A 43 -0.28 3.37 -6.56
CA CYS A 43 0.89 3.59 -5.73
C CYS A 43 2.13 3.03 -6.44
N VAL A 44 2.48 3.67 -7.56
CA VAL A 44 3.65 3.35 -8.38
C VAL A 44 4.92 3.49 -7.54
N GLU A 45 5.79 2.50 -7.62
CA GLU A 45 7.09 2.52 -6.96
C GLU A 45 7.92 3.71 -7.44
N GLY A 46 8.59 4.39 -6.50
CA GLY A 46 9.61 5.40 -6.82
C GLY A 46 10.98 4.74 -7.03
N GLY A 47 12.05 5.54 -7.05
CA GLY A 47 13.43 5.02 -7.14
C GLY A 47 13.94 4.29 -5.88
N GLY A 48 13.10 4.15 -4.85
CA GLY A 48 13.43 3.50 -3.58
C GLY A 48 12.81 2.11 -3.44
N VAL A 49 13.28 1.37 -2.43
CA VAL A 49 12.85 0.00 -2.10
C VAL A 49 11.72 -0.01 -1.05
N ASP A 50 11.47 1.12 -0.39
CA ASP A 50 10.54 1.23 0.73
C ASP A 50 9.05 1.19 0.30
N PRO A 51 8.11 0.75 1.17
CA PRO A 51 6.69 0.88 0.91
C PRO A 51 6.35 2.32 0.52
N SER A 52 5.51 2.48 -0.49
CA SER A 52 5.18 3.79 -1.05
C SER A 52 4.50 4.63 0.02
N PRO A 53 5.04 5.80 0.43
CA PRO A 53 4.36 6.71 1.36
C PRO A 53 2.96 7.09 0.87
N LYS A 54 2.78 7.12 -0.47
CA LYS A 54 1.49 7.33 -1.14
C LYS A 54 0.44 6.28 -0.79
N ALA A 55 0.83 5.05 -0.45
CA ALA A 55 -0.11 4.00 -0.05
C ALA A 55 -0.71 4.29 1.33
N TRP A 56 0.09 4.80 2.27
CA TRP A 56 -0.41 5.27 3.57
C TRP A 56 -1.35 6.46 3.39
N GLN A 57 -0.92 7.48 2.65
CA GLN A 57 -1.74 8.66 2.36
C GLN A 57 -3.07 8.28 1.68
N ALA A 58 -3.06 7.33 0.74
CA ALA A 58 -4.29 6.83 0.13
C ALA A 58 -5.23 6.18 1.16
N LEU A 59 -4.70 5.31 2.03
CA LEU A 59 -5.50 4.68 3.09
C LEU A 59 -6.06 5.71 4.08
N GLU A 60 -5.26 6.70 4.46
CA GLU A 60 -5.66 7.82 5.31
C GLU A 60 -6.73 8.71 4.65
N GLN A 61 -6.73 8.86 3.34
CA GLN A 61 -7.76 9.63 2.63
C GLN A 61 -8.97 8.80 2.19
N GLY A 62 -9.01 7.50 2.49
CA GLY A 62 -10.15 6.64 2.18
C GLY A 62 -10.09 5.98 0.80
N ALA A 63 -8.99 6.15 0.07
CA ALA A 63 -8.76 5.51 -1.22
C ALA A 63 -8.07 4.15 -1.06
N ILE A 64 -8.38 3.22 -1.96
CA ILE A 64 -7.79 1.88 -1.98
C ILE A 64 -6.47 1.93 -2.77
N PRO A 65 -5.31 1.63 -2.16
CA PRO A 65 -4.04 1.57 -2.88
C PRO A 65 -4.03 0.39 -3.85
N ILE A 66 -3.58 0.63 -5.07
CA ILE A 66 -3.22 -0.41 -6.02
C ILE A 66 -1.70 -0.40 -6.15
N ILE A 67 -1.07 -1.50 -5.80
CA ILE A 67 0.38 -1.69 -5.86
C ILE A 67 0.71 -2.83 -6.82
N ARG A 68 1.86 -2.72 -7.47
CA ARG A 68 2.41 -3.84 -8.24
C ARG A 68 2.99 -4.88 -7.29
N SER A 69 2.97 -6.13 -7.70
CA SER A 69 3.61 -7.22 -6.97
C SER A 69 5.14 -7.08 -7.05
N HIS A 70 5.79 -7.07 -5.90
CA HIS A 70 7.25 -7.10 -5.77
C HIS A 70 7.63 -7.80 -4.46
N SER A 71 8.93 -7.98 -4.20
CA SER A 71 9.45 -8.71 -3.04
C SER A 71 8.99 -8.17 -1.68
N LEU A 72 8.55 -6.91 -1.60
CA LEU A 72 8.09 -6.26 -0.38
C LEU A 72 6.58 -6.04 -0.37
N ALA A 73 5.83 -6.59 -1.33
CA ALA A 73 4.37 -6.54 -1.33
C ALA A 73 3.76 -7.18 -0.07
N ALA A 74 4.48 -8.12 0.56
CA ALA A 74 4.10 -8.72 1.84
C ALA A 74 3.94 -7.69 2.98
N ALA A 75 4.63 -6.55 2.92
CA ALA A 75 4.48 -5.47 3.90
C ALA A 75 3.04 -4.91 3.94
N TYR A 76 2.29 -5.06 2.85
CA TYR A 76 0.91 -4.60 2.76
C TYR A 76 -0.13 -5.67 3.10
N ALA A 77 0.28 -6.89 3.47
CA ALA A 77 -0.63 -8.02 3.66
C ALA A 77 -1.74 -7.76 4.71
N ARG A 78 -1.48 -6.87 5.68
CA ARG A 78 -2.45 -6.50 6.73
C ARG A 78 -3.31 -5.28 6.38
N LEU A 79 -3.12 -4.68 5.21
CA LEU A 79 -3.78 -3.46 4.77
C LEU A 79 -4.78 -3.74 3.64
N PRO A 80 -5.85 -2.94 3.49
CA PRO A 80 -6.82 -3.11 2.43
C PRO A 80 -6.29 -2.58 1.09
N VAL A 81 -5.27 -3.23 0.55
CA VAL A 81 -4.64 -2.91 -0.73
C VAL A 81 -5.05 -3.89 -1.83
N VAL A 82 -4.91 -3.48 -3.07
CA VAL A 82 -4.96 -4.37 -4.24
C VAL A 82 -3.54 -4.59 -4.74
N ILE A 83 -3.12 -5.84 -4.86
CA ILE A 83 -1.84 -6.21 -5.46
C ILE A 83 -2.13 -6.73 -6.87
N VAL A 84 -1.53 -6.11 -7.88
CA VAL A 84 -1.60 -6.54 -9.29
C VAL A 84 -0.24 -7.11 -9.73
N PRO A 85 -0.18 -8.04 -10.69
CA PRO A 85 1.10 -8.59 -11.15
C PRO A 85 2.02 -7.52 -11.74
N ASP A 86 1.45 -6.65 -12.57
CA ASP A 86 2.13 -5.55 -13.27
C ASP A 86 1.13 -4.45 -13.65
N TRP A 87 1.59 -3.43 -14.37
CA TRP A 87 0.77 -2.32 -14.83
C TRP A 87 0.10 -2.56 -16.19
N ALA A 88 0.02 -3.80 -16.69
CA ALA A 88 -0.64 -4.11 -17.94
C ALA A 88 -2.14 -3.76 -17.89
N PRO A 89 -2.72 -3.23 -18.99
CA PRO A 89 -4.13 -2.82 -19.01
C PRO A 89 -5.12 -3.94 -18.63
N GLY A 90 -4.81 -5.20 -18.97
CA GLY A 90 -5.66 -6.34 -18.63
C GLY A 90 -5.75 -6.65 -17.13
N HIS A 91 -4.80 -6.17 -16.33
CA HIS A 91 -4.82 -6.38 -14.88
C HIS A 91 -5.65 -5.33 -14.13
N ILE A 92 -5.91 -4.16 -14.72
CA ILE A 92 -6.68 -3.07 -14.11
C ILE A 92 -7.81 -2.69 -15.06
N THR A 93 -8.97 -3.30 -14.85
CA THR A 93 -10.17 -3.11 -15.68
C THR A 93 -11.33 -2.55 -14.84
N PRO A 94 -12.33 -1.90 -15.45
CA PRO A 94 -13.50 -1.41 -14.72
C PRO A 94 -14.22 -2.51 -13.91
N ALA A 95 -14.32 -3.71 -14.47
CA ALA A 95 -14.92 -4.86 -13.78
C ALA A 95 -14.11 -5.29 -12.55
N ALA A 96 -12.77 -5.31 -12.66
CA ALA A 96 -11.89 -5.59 -11.53
C ALA A 96 -11.98 -4.51 -10.44
N LEU A 97 -11.98 -3.23 -10.83
CA LEU A 97 -12.14 -2.10 -9.92
C LEU A 97 -13.48 -2.17 -9.14
N ALA A 98 -14.58 -2.48 -9.83
CA ALA A 98 -15.88 -2.65 -9.18
C ALA A 98 -15.86 -3.78 -8.14
N LEU A 99 -15.29 -4.94 -8.51
CA LEU A 99 -15.15 -6.08 -7.61
C LEU A 99 -14.28 -5.74 -6.39
N TRP A 100 -13.12 -5.14 -6.60
CA TRP A 100 -12.20 -4.79 -5.50
C TRP A 100 -12.79 -3.74 -4.57
N ARG A 101 -13.52 -2.76 -5.11
CA ARG A 101 -14.21 -1.75 -4.30
C ARG A 101 -15.25 -2.42 -3.40
N ALA A 102 -16.08 -3.31 -3.93
CA ALA A 102 -17.06 -4.04 -3.15
C ALA A 102 -16.43 -4.84 -1.99
N GLN A 103 -15.27 -5.47 -2.23
CA GLN A 103 -14.55 -6.25 -1.22
C GLN A 103 -13.89 -5.40 -0.12
N ARG A 104 -13.40 -4.20 -0.46
CA ARG A 104 -12.53 -3.40 0.42
C ARG A 104 -13.23 -2.22 1.06
N ALA A 105 -14.22 -1.61 0.40
CA ALA A 105 -14.96 -0.47 0.92
C ALA A 105 -15.49 -0.64 2.36
N PRO A 106 -15.93 -1.82 2.82
CA PRO A 106 -16.36 -1.99 4.22
C PRO A 106 -15.28 -1.67 5.26
N GLN A 107 -13.99 -1.80 4.91
CA GLN A 107 -12.88 -1.50 5.83
C GLN A 107 -12.62 0.01 5.98
N PHE A 108 -13.21 0.83 5.11
CA PHE A 108 -13.12 2.29 5.13
C PHE A 108 -14.37 2.95 5.72
N ALA A 109 -15.39 2.17 6.08
CA ALA A 109 -16.61 2.68 6.67
C ALA A 109 -16.35 3.35 8.02
N GLU A 110 -17.05 4.45 8.30
CA GLU A 110 -16.94 5.22 9.54
C GLU A 110 -17.14 4.35 10.80
N GLY A 111 -16.57 4.81 11.91
CA GLY A 111 -16.67 4.13 13.20
C GLY A 111 -15.60 3.02 13.37
N PRO A 112 -15.95 1.84 13.90
CA PRO A 112 -14.96 0.83 14.30
C PRO A 112 -14.08 0.31 13.18
N ALA A 113 -14.62 0.16 11.96
CA ALA A 113 -13.85 -0.28 10.81
C ALA A 113 -12.76 0.73 10.44
N ARG A 114 -13.12 2.01 10.37
CA ARG A 114 -12.18 3.11 10.16
C ARG A 114 -11.12 3.21 11.25
N GLN A 115 -11.51 3.13 12.53
CA GLN A 115 -10.57 3.15 13.65
C GLN A 115 -9.57 1.99 13.58
N LYS A 116 -10.05 0.79 13.26
CA LYS A 116 -9.19 -0.39 13.07
C LYS A 116 -8.21 -0.18 11.91
N LEU A 117 -8.66 0.38 10.79
CA LEU A 117 -7.79 0.71 9.68
C LEU A 117 -6.71 1.71 10.09
N LEU A 118 -7.08 2.83 10.70
CA LEU A 118 -6.11 3.86 11.13
C LEU A 118 -5.13 3.32 12.17
N HIS A 119 -5.57 2.44 13.08
CA HIS A 119 -4.66 1.77 14.00
C HIS A 119 -3.60 0.92 13.27
N ARG A 120 -3.97 0.22 12.18
CA ARG A 120 -3.00 -0.52 11.36
C ARG A 120 -1.97 0.36 10.66
N LEU A 121 -2.22 1.67 10.55
CA LEU A 121 -1.29 2.63 9.99
C LEU A 121 -0.35 3.21 11.05
N SER A 122 -0.60 2.99 12.35
CA SER A 122 0.21 3.54 13.42
C SER A 122 1.45 2.69 13.71
N LEU A 123 2.47 3.34 14.28
CA LEU A 123 3.67 2.65 14.74
C LEU A 123 3.36 1.63 15.85
N ASP A 124 2.40 1.93 16.73
CA ASP A 124 2.02 1.04 17.84
C ASP A 124 1.62 -0.35 17.36
N PHE A 125 0.83 -0.41 16.28
CA PHE A 125 0.39 -1.67 15.70
C PHE A 125 1.57 -2.50 15.19
N TRP A 126 2.46 -1.88 14.41
CA TRP A 126 3.61 -2.59 13.83
C TRP A 126 4.65 -2.95 14.87
N TRP A 127 4.83 -2.13 15.92
CA TRP A 127 5.67 -2.48 17.05
C TRP A 127 5.13 -3.73 17.77
N GLY A 128 3.82 -3.81 17.97
CA GLY A 128 3.16 -4.99 18.52
C GLY A 128 3.40 -6.25 17.69
N GLU A 129 3.33 -6.15 16.36
CA GLU A 129 3.61 -7.29 15.47
C GLU A 129 5.07 -7.75 15.53
N ILE A 130 6.01 -6.82 15.64
CA ILE A 130 7.44 -7.15 15.81
C ILE A 130 7.66 -7.90 17.12
N LEU A 131 7.06 -7.43 18.21
CA LEU A 131 7.17 -8.08 19.52
C LEU A 131 6.53 -9.48 19.51
N ALA A 132 5.33 -9.63 18.94
CA ALA A 132 4.65 -10.91 18.83
C ALA A 132 5.46 -11.92 18.01
N ALA A 133 5.98 -11.51 16.86
CA ALA A 133 6.82 -12.37 16.02
C ALA A 133 8.12 -12.77 16.73
N TRP A 134 8.68 -11.88 17.56
CA TRP A 134 9.87 -12.17 18.35
C TRP A 134 9.59 -13.20 19.45
N GLU A 135 8.45 -13.09 20.14
CA GLU A 135 8.00 -14.06 21.15
C GLU A 135 7.72 -15.44 20.54
N GLU A 136 7.02 -15.50 19.40
CA GLU A 136 6.76 -16.76 18.68
C GLU A 136 8.07 -17.47 18.28
N ALA A 137 9.03 -16.71 17.74
CA ALA A 137 10.34 -17.24 17.37
C ALA A 137 11.17 -17.75 18.58
N GLN A 138 10.91 -17.23 19.78
CA GLN A 138 11.54 -17.72 21.02
C GLN A 138 10.91 -19.01 21.55
N VAL A 139 9.61 -19.22 21.32
CA VAL A 139 8.89 -20.43 21.74
C VAL A 139 9.23 -21.63 20.85
N ASP A 140 9.43 -21.40 19.55
CA ASP A 140 9.82 -22.44 18.59
C ASP A 140 11.34 -22.74 18.59
N GLY A 141 12.13 -21.94 19.31
CA GLY A 141 13.58 -22.04 19.38
C GLY A 141 14.10 -22.56 20.72
N ASP A 142 14.10 -23.88 20.94
CA ASP A 142 15.21 -24.45 21.74
C ASP A 142 16.48 -24.34 20.90
N VAL A 143 17.26 -23.25 21.06
CA VAL A 143 18.73 -23.33 21.12
C VAL A 143 19.32 -22.06 21.75
N SER A 144 20.20 -22.29 22.72
CA SER A 144 21.45 -21.55 22.98
C SER A 144 21.91 -20.65 21.80
N HIS A 145 22.46 -19.47 22.12
CA HIS A 145 23.01 -18.43 21.22
C HIS A 145 22.13 -17.18 20.99
N ALA A 146 21.46 -16.69 22.03
CA ALA A 146 21.07 -15.28 22.06
C ALA A 146 22.32 -14.38 22.17
N LYS A 147 22.85 -13.92 21.04
CA LYS A 147 23.78 -12.77 21.04
C LYS A 147 23.00 -11.51 21.40
N GLN A 148 23.15 -11.09 22.65
CA GLN A 148 22.74 -9.77 23.14
C GLN A 148 23.27 -8.68 22.20
N PHE A 149 22.38 -8.03 21.46
CA PHE A 149 22.69 -6.72 20.87
C PHE A 149 22.48 -5.67 21.96
N GLN A 150 23.58 -5.17 22.52
CA GLN A 150 23.55 -3.98 23.37
C GLN A 150 23.71 -2.73 22.52
N VAL A 151 22.70 -1.86 22.57
CA VAL A 151 22.79 -0.50 22.03
C VAL A 151 23.53 0.35 23.05
N LYS A 152 24.67 0.95 22.66
CA LYS A 152 25.39 1.92 23.49
C LYS A 152 24.78 3.30 23.29
N HIS A 153 24.49 3.98 24.40
CA HIS A 153 24.19 5.42 24.46
C HIS A 153 25.44 6.26 24.18
#